data_AF-A0A3B0X8C5-F1
#
_entry.id   AF-A0A3B0X8C5-F1
#
_cell.length_a   1.000
_cell.length_b   1.000
_cell.length_c   1.000
_cell.angle_alpha   90.00
_cell.angle_beta   90.00
_cell.angle_gamma   90.00
#
_symmetry.space_group_name_H-M   'P 1'
#
loop_
_entity.id
_entity.type
_entity.pdbx_description
1 polymer ?
#
loop_
_entity_poly.entity_id
_entity_poly.type
_entity_poly.pdbx_seq_one_letter_code
_entity_poly.pdbx_strand_id
1 'polypeptide(L)'
;MLYKLCLPVILILLSGCESQVSTSSDQTTNRIHYEIGLLKQLISIPASPLSVKWEINEAKEGGGGSLNVLFEFSEQDKKIIIKGSENFEQNVDDRIESVFYTEWLPVETRKQIKTKQSDGVHILTGISALQPTLFTQAERSPYVNGSITPLSGGYILVSLYSM
;
A
#
# COMPACT_ATOMS: atom_id res chain seq x y z
N MET A 1 -50.30 19.42 -61.32
CA MET A 1 -49.55 18.27 -60.75
C MET A 1 -49.93 18.13 -59.28
N LEU A 2 -50.96 17.31 -59.01
CA LEU A 2 -51.17 16.72 -57.68
C LEU A 2 -50.42 15.39 -57.67
N TYR A 3 -49.80 15.01 -56.54
CA TYR A 3 -50.16 13.79 -55.79
C TYR A 3 -49.46 13.80 -54.42
N LYS A 4 -50.28 13.60 -53.39
CA LYS A 4 -49.94 13.18 -52.02
C LYS A 4 -49.19 11.84 -52.03
N LEU A 5 -48.21 11.67 -51.14
CA LEU A 5 -47.82 10.38 -50.55
C LEU A 5 -47.08 10.68 -49.24
N CYS A 6 -47.72 10.47 -48.09
CA CYS A 6 -47.74 9.24 -47.28
C CYS A 6 -46.48 9.08 -46.41
N LEU A 7 -46.65 9.43 -45.12
CA LEU A 7 -45.81 9.00 -44.01
C LEU A 7 -45.74 7.46 -43.95
N PRO A 8 -44.60 6.92 -43.51
CA PRO A 8 -44.64 5.81 -42.58
C PRO A 8 -44.14 6.24 -41.20
N VAL A 9 -45.01 6.04 -40.22
CA VAL A 9 -44.74 6.00 -38.78
C VAL A 9 -43.78 4.84 -38.53
N ILE A 10 -42.57 5.14 -38.04
CA ILE A 10 -41.65 4.12 -37.55
C ILE A 10 -41.88 3.95 -36.05
N LEU A 11 -42.53 2.84 -35.72
CA LEU A 11 -42.76 2.30 -34.39
C LEU A 11 -41.45 1.63 -33.92
N ILE A 12 -40.74 2.20 -32.94
CA ILE A 12 -39.59 1.54 -32.30
C ILE A 12 -39.95 1.22 -30.85
N LEU A 13 -40.42 -0.02 -30.70
CA LEU A 13 -40.12 -0.99 -29.63
C LEU A 13 -39.76 -0.44 -28.25
N LEU A 14 -40.74 -0.52 -27.36
CA LEU A 14 -40.56 -0.64 -25.91
C LEU A 14 -39.70 -1.87 -25.62
N SER A 15 -38.40 -1.65 -25.42
CA SER A 15 -37.54 -2.57 -24.68
C SER A 15 -37.56 -2.07 -23.24
N GLY A 16 -38.25 -2.80 -22.37
CA GLY A 16 -38.19 -2.57 -20.93
C GLY A 16 -36.73 -2.59 -20.50
N CYS A 17 -36.20 -1.42 -20.16
CA CYS A 17 -34.97 -1.32 -19.40
C CYS A 17 -35.39 -1.58 -17.95
N GLU A 18 -35.51 -2.85 -17.57
CA GLU A 18 -35.35 -3.26 -16.19
C GLU A 18 -34.00 -2.70 -15.75
N SER A 19 -34.03 -1.55 -15.08
CA SER A 19 -32.89 -1.02 -14.37
C SER A 19 -32.60 -2.01 -13.25
N GLN A 20 -31.76 -3.00 -13.56
CA GLN A 20 -31.01 -3.73 -12.57
C GLN A 20 -30.25 -2.69 -11.77
N VAL A 21 -30.79 -2.38 -10.58
CA VAL A 21 -30.01 -1.82 -9.49
C VAL A 21 -29.02 -2.91 -9.12
N SER A 22 -27.90 -2.93 -9.83
CA SER A 22 -26.69 -3.60 -9.37
C SER A 22 -26.19 -2.79 -8.18
N THR A 23 -26.67 -3.17 -7.01
CA THR A 23 -26.09 -2.81 -5.73
C THR A 23 -24.61 -3.16 -5.83
N SER A 24 -23.79 -2.14 -6.04
CA SER A 24 -22.35 -2.23 -6.12
C SER A 24 -21.90 -2.49 -4.69
N SER A 25 -21.84 -3.77 -4.32
CA SER A 25 -21.28 -4.19 -3.05
C SER A 25 -19.81 -3.78 -3.00
N ASP A 26 -19.55 -2.76 -2.18
CA ASP A 26 -18.30 -2.40 -1.55
C ASP A 26 -17.05 -3.00 -2.19
N GLN A 27 -16.49 -2.30 -3.17
CA GLN A 27 -15.09 -2.48 -3.50
C GLN A 27 -14.28 -1.71 -2.44
N THR A 28 -13.66 -2.44 -1.51
CA THR A 28 -12.51 -1.94 -0.76
C THR A 28 -11.45 -1.63 -1.83
N THR A 29 -11.41 -0.40 -2.31
CA THR A 29 -10.37 0.02 -3.25
C THR A 29 -9.14 0.24 -2.38
N ASN A 30 -8.25 -0.74 -2.34
CA ASN A 30 -6.88 -0.53 -1.89
C ASN A 30 -6.29 0.53 -2.81
N ARG A 31 -6.34 1.79 -2.37
CA ARG A 31 -5.83 2.92 -3.12
C ARG A 31 -4.40 3.15 -2.66
N ILE A 32 -3.48 3.11 -3.62
CA ILE A 32 -2.09 3.48 -3.40
C ILE A 32 -2.01 5.01 -3.44
N HIS A 33 -1.52 5.58 -2.34
CA HIS A 33 -1.28 7.00 -2.13
C HIS A 33 0.22 7.32 -2.29
N TYR A 34 0.53 8.56 -2.66
CA TYR A 34 1.90 9.04 -2.89
C TYR A 34 2.24 10.31 -2.11
N GLU A 35 1.25 10.88 -1.43
CA GLU A 35 1.34 12.11 -0.67
C GLU A 35 1.58 11.85 0.82
N ILE A 36 2.36 12.72 1.46
CA ILE A 36 2.70 12.60 2.89
C ILE A 36 1.63 13.19 3.83
N GLY A 37 0.70 13.99 3.29
CA GLY A 37 -0.17 14.87 4.09
C GLY A 37 -1.09 14.09 5.04
N LEU A 38 -1.85 13.14 4.50
CA LEU A 38 -2.73 12.28 5.29
C LEU A 38 -1.92 11.28 6.12
N LEU A 39 -0.83 10.77 5.59
CA LEU A 39 0.02 9.80 6.27
C LEU A 39 0.56 10.32 7.62
N LYS A 40 0.91 11.61 7.72
CA LYS A 40 1.36 12.24 8.98
C LYS A 40 0.32 12.25 10.09
N GLN A 41 -0.96 12.05 9.75
CA GLN A 41 -2.03 11.93 10.72
C GLN A 41 -2.11 10.51 11.30
N LEU A 42 -1.47 9.54 10.63
CA LEU A 42 -1.51 8.13 11.01
C LEU A 42 -0.23 7.67 11.73
N ILE A 43 0.92 8.21 11.33
CA ILE A 43 2.22 7.75 11.83
C ILE A 43 3.18 8.91 12.15
N SER A 44 4.17 8.62 12.98
CA SER A 44 5.38 9.44 13.11
C SER A 44 6.24 9.30 11.86
N ILE A 45 6.89 10.39 11.45
CA ILE A 45 7.89 10.36 10.38
C ILE A 45 9.17 11.00 10.92
N PRO A 46 10.20 10.20 11.26
CA PRO A 46 11.37 10.66 12.02
C PRO A 46 12.36 11.54 11.21
N ALA A 47 12.22 11.58 9.89
CA ALA A 47 13.03 12.38 8.99
C ALA A 47 12.19 12.88 7.80
N SER A 48 12.74 13.74 6.95
CA SER A 48 12.05 14.19 5.72
C SER A 48 12.28 13.19 4.59
N PRO A 49 11.26 12.45 4.13
CA PRO A 49 11.44 11.54 3.01
C PRO A 49 11.56 12.29 1.68
N LEU A 50 12.32 11.70 0.76
CA LEU A 50 12.42 12.11 -0.64
C LEU A 50 11.18 11.70 -1.42
N SER A 51 10.64 10.51 -1.15
CA SER A 51 9.39 10.02 -1.72
C SER A 51 8.66 9.10 -0.75
N VAL A 52 7.35 8.95 -0.98
CA VAL A 52 6.51 8.03 -0.21
C VAL A 52 5.48 7.36 -1.12
N LYS A 53 5.20 6.10 -0.82
CA LYS A 53 4.08 5.33 -1.38
C LYS A 53 3.42 4.59 -0.23
N TRP A 54 2.10 4.64 -0.08
CA TRP A 54 1.42 3.96 1.02
C TRP A 54 0.00 3.53 0.70
N GLU A 55 -0.50 2.56 1.45
CA GLU A 55 -1.88 2.09 1.37
C GLU A 55 -2.40 1.68 2.74
N ILE A 56 -3.72 1.72 2.90
CA ILE A 56 -4.43 1.07 4.01
C ILE A 56 -5.24 -0.08 3.42
N ASN A 57 -5.18 -1.23 4.08
CA ASN A 57 -6.03 -2.37 3.79
C ASN A 57 -6.85 -2.70 5.04
N GLU A 58 -8.13 -2.35 5.03
CA GLU A 58 -9.06 -2.61 6.13
C GLU A 58 -9.85 -3.90 5.87
N ALA A 59 -9.92 -4.79 6.87
CA ALA A 59 -10.80 -5.94 6.78
C ALA A 59 -12.26 -5.49 6.92
N LYS A 60 -13.15 -6.00 6.04
CA LYS A 60 -14.58 -5.64 6.03
C LYS A 60 -15.32 -6.07 7.31
N GLU A 61 -14.86 -7.12 7.97
CA GLU A 61 -15.41 -7.63 9.23
C GLU A 61 -14.24 -8.02 10.14
N GLY A 62 -14.13 -7.41 11.33
CA GLY A 62 -13.13 -7.79 12.33
C GLY A 62 -12.24 -6.67 12.88
N GLY A 63 -12.42 -5.40 12.46
CA GLY A 63 -11.75 -4.24 13.09
C GLY A 63 -10.24 -4.11 12.87
N GLY A 64 -9.59 -5.16 12.36
CA GLY A 64 -8.19 -5.15 11.97
C GLY A 64 -7.96 -4.53 10.60
N GLY A 65 -6.85 -3.83 10.45
CA GLY A 65 -6.35 -3.35 9.17
C GLY A 65 -4.83 -3.23 9.18
N SER A 66 -4.25 -3.07 8.00
CA SER A 66 -2.83 -2.79 7.83
C SER A 66 -2.59 -1.45 7.16
N LEU A 67 -1.49 -0.82 7.55
CA LEU A 67 -0.91 0.36 6.92
C LEU A 67 0.47 -0.04 6.41
N ASN A 68 0.64 -0.05 5.09
CA ASN A 68 1.93 -0.31 4.45
C ASN A 68 2.45 0.98 3.82
N VAL A 69 3.71 1.30 4.09
CA VAL A 69 4.34 2.55 3.65
C VAL A 69 5.75 2.24 3.18
N LEU A 70 6.06 2.59 1.94
CA LEU A 70 7.41 2.62 1.41
C LEU A 70 7.88 4.06 1.39
N PHE A 71 8.87 4.37 2.23
CA PHE A 71 9.59 5.63 2.18
C PHE A 71 10.89 5.48 1.40
N GLU A 72 11.28 6.52 0.70
CA GLU A 72 12.65 6.77 0.30
C GLU A 72 13.20 7.92 1.13
N PHE A 73 14.31 7.70 1.81
CA PHE A 73 15.03 8.72 2.55
C PHE A 73 16.39 8.99 1.92
N SER A 74 17.05 10.08 2.34
CA SER A 74 18.49 10.18 2.12
C SER A 74 19.21 9.01 2.80
N GLU A 75 20.35 8.58 2.25
CA GLU A 75 21.17 7.53 2.86
C GLU A 75 21.63 7.89 4.29
N GLN A 76 21.79 9.19 4.57
CA GLN A 76 22.13 9.68 5.91
C GLN A 76 20.96 9.51 6.88
N ASP A 77 19.76 9.93 6.49
CA ASP A 77 18.57 9.83 7.34
C ASP A 77 18.20 8.38 7.60
N LYS A 78 18.26 7.52 6.57
CA LYS A 78 18.05 6.08 6.73
C LYS A 78 19.02 5.48 7.77
N LYS A 79 20.30 5.84 7.74
CA LYS A 79 21.27 5.37 8.74
C LYS A 79 20.92 5.82 10.16
N ILE A 80 20.45 7.05 10.31
CA ILE A 80 20.01 7.59 11.60
C ILE A 80 18.79 6.80 12.10
N ILE A 81 17.80 6.56 11.24
CA ILE A 81 16.60 5.78 11.56
C ILE A 81 16.99 4.37 12.00
N ILE A 82 17.79 3.65 11.21
CA ILE A 82 18.23 2.28 11.55
C ILE A 82 18.98 2.26 12.88
N LYS A 83 19.86 3.23 13.13
CA LYS A 83 20.61 3.31 14.40
C LYS A 83 19.71 3.64 15.59
N GLY A 84 18.62 4.36 15.37
CA GLY A 84 17.63 4.72 16.40
C GLY A 84 16.55 3.66 16.63
N SER A 85 16.48 2.62 15.79
CA SER A 85 15.51 1.53 15.90
C SER A 85 16.09 0.32 16.62
N GLU A 86 15.26 -0.32 17.43
CA GLU A 86 15.60 -1.60 18.07
C GLU A 86 15.43 -2.76 17.07
N ASN A 87 16.24 -3.82 17.20
CA ASN A 87 16.05 -5.01 16.39
C ASN A 87 14.77 -5.74 16.80
N PHE A 88 14.07 -6.33 15.82
CA PHE A 88 13.11 -7.37 16.12
C PHE A 88 13.91 -8.57 16.70
N GLU A 89 13.50 -9.17 17.82
CA GLU A 89 14.31 -10.12 18.62
C GLU A 89 14.75 -11.42 17.88
N GLN A 90 14.48 -11.52 16.59
CA GLN A 90 14.72 -12.70 15.77
C GLN A 90 15.81 -12.43 14.72
N ASN A 91 16.93 -13.16 14.80
CA ASN A 91 17.97 -13.23 13.77
C ASN A 91 17.50 -14.07 12.57
N VAL A 92 16.36 -13.73 11.99
CA VAL A 92 15.77 -14.43 10.85
C VAL A 92 15.73 -13.45 9.68
N ASP A 93 16.07 -13.95 8.49
CA ASP A 93 15.90 -13.20 7.25
C ASP A 93 14.45 -12.71 7.14
N ASP A 94 14.28 -11.41 6.89
CA ASP A 94 12.96 -10.81 6.82
C ASP A 94 12.19 -11.26 5.57
N ARG A 95 10.87 -11.06 5.56
CA ARG A 95 10.00 -11.43 4.45
C ARG A 95 9.28 -10.18 3.94
N ILE A 96 9.25 -10.03 2.62
CA ILE A 96 8.47 -8.98 1.95
C ILE A 96 7.46 -9.64 1.00
N GLU A 97 6.22 -9.16 1.00
CA GLU A 97 5.22 -9.62 0.04
C GLU A 97 5.63 -9.28 -1.39
N SER A 98 5.26 -10.15 -2.34
CA SER A 98 5.68 -10.00 -3.75
C SER A 98 5.23 -8.68 -4.37
N VAL A 99 4.08 -8.14 -3.95
CA VAL A 99 3.56 -6.85 -4.44
C VAL A 99 4.48 -5.69 -4.03
N PHE A 100 4.90 -5.63 -2.76
CA PHE A 100 5.80 -4.58 -2.29
C PHE A 100 7.18 -4.70 -2.93
N TYR A 101 7.66 -5.94 -3.13
CA TYR A 101 8.92 -6.14 -3.82
C TYR A 101 8.82 -5.74 -5.30
N THR A 102 7.89 -6.31 -6.06
CA THR A 102 7.86 -6.28 -7.53
C THR A 102 7.20 -5.02 -8.10
N GLU A 103 6.21 -4.45 -7.41
CA GLU A 103 5.44 -3.31 -7.92
C GLU A 103 5.80 -1.99 -7.22
N TRP A 104 6.21 -2.04 -5.95
CA TRP A 104 6.49 -0.83 -5.21
C TRP A 104 7.94 -0.36 -5.35
N LEU A 105 8.91 -1.27 -5.21
CA LEU A 105 10.32 -0.92 -5.30
C LEU A 105 10.77 -0.68 -6.75
N PRO A 106 11.61 0.34 -7.01
CA PRO A 106 12.26 0.49 -8.30
C PRO A 106 13.09 -0.75 -8.68
N VAL A 107 13.17 -1.02 -9.98
CA VAL A 107 13.94 -2.16 -10.53
C VAL A 107 15.40 -2.13 -10.07
N GLU A 108 16.02 -0.96 -10.04
CA GLU A 108 17.43 -0.82 -9.64
C GLU A 108 17.65 -1.11 -8.15
N THR A 109 16.68 -0.76 -7.30
CA THR A 109 16.71 -1.11 -5.87
C THR A 109 16.58 -2.62 -5.68
N ARG A 110 15.65 -3.27 -6.40
CA ARG A 110 15.46 -4.73 -6.33
C ARG A 110 16.73 -5.51 -6.66
N LYS A 111 17.45 -5.11 -7.72
CA LYS A 111 18.70 -5.78 -8.15
C LYS A 111 19.79 -5.79 -7.08
N GLN A 112 19.72 -4.87 -6.12
CA GLN A 112 20.68 -4.75 -5.03
C GLN A 112 20.28 -5.58 -3.79
N ILE A 113 19.07 -6.12 -3.76
CA ILE A 113 18.55 -6.91 -2.65
C ILE A 113 18.70 -8.38 -3.00
N LYS A 114 19.36 -9.14 -2.12
CA LYS A 114 19.46 -10.60 -2.28
C LYS A 114 18.17 -11.23 -1.75
N THR A 115 17.42 -11.91 -2.62
CA THR A 115 16.17 -12.55 -2.22
C THR A 115 16.11 -14.03 -2.60
N LYS A 116 15.36 -14.81 -1.84
CA LYS A 116 14.86 -16.14 -2.24
C LYS A 116 13.34 -16.10 -2.33
N GLN A 117 12.77 -16.53 -3.45
CA GLN A 117 11.32 -16.57 -3.60
C GLN A 117 10.74 -17.81 -2.91
N SER A 118 9.64 -17.64 -2.18
CA SER A 118 8.90 -18.72 -1.52
C SER A 118 7.43 -18.29 -1.37
N ASP A 119 6.47 -19.10 -1.82
CA ASP A 119 5.03 -18.94 -1.54
C ASP A 119 4.49 -17.49 -1.51
N GLY A 120 4.63 -16.75 -2.61
CA GLY A 120 4.08 -15.39 -2.72
C GLY A 120 4.84 -14.32 -1.94
N VAL A 121 5.94 -14.66 -1.28
CA VAL A 121 6.86 -13.73 -0.60
C VAL A 121 8.28 -13.85 -1.12
N HIS A 122 9.08 -12.80 -0.87
CA HIS A 122 10.53 -12.81 -1.04
C HIS A 122 11.18 -12.80 0.34
N ILE A 123 12.02 -13.81 0.61
CA ILE A 123 12.88 -13.85 1.79
C ILE A 123 14.11 -12.99 1.51
N LEU A 124 14.33 -11.97 2.34
CA LEU A 124 15.39 -10.97 2.22
C LEU A 124 16.65 -11.42 2.96
N THR A 125 17.66 -11.87 2.22
CA THR A 125 18.89 -12.40 2.82
C THR A 125 19.73 -11.29 3.43
N GLY A 126 20.03 -11.40 4.73
CA GLY A 126 20.90 -10.45 5.44
C GLY A 126 20.26 -9.09 5.73
N ILE A 127 18.93 -9.01 5.63
CA ILE A 127 18.14 -7.88 6.07
C ILE A 127 17.24 -8.39 7.20
N SER A 128 17.28 -7.68 8.33
CA SER A 128 16.45 -7.97 9.49
C SER A 128 15.46 -6.84 9.72
N ALA A 129 14.23 -7.22 10.07
CA ALA A 129 13.21 -6.29 10.52
C ALA A 129 13.64 -5.60 11.82
N LEU A 130 13.19 -4.35 11.98
CA LEU A 130 13.38 -3.55 13.18
C LEU A 130 12.02 -3.19 13.79
N GLN A 131 12.02 -2.84 15.07
CA GLN A 131 10.83 -2.36 15.77
C GLN A 131 10.33 -1.05 15.14
N PRO A 132 9.00 -0.86 15.02
CA PRO A 132 8.43 0.29 14.34
C PRO A 132 8.28 1.53 15.24
N THR A 133 8.81 1.50 16.46
CA THR A 133 8.60 2.53 17.50
C THR A 133 8.83 3.98 17.02
N LEU A 134 9.79 4.21 16.12
CA LEU A 134 10.05 5.55 15.56
C LEU A 134 8.95 6.06 14.62
N PHE A 135 8.10 5.16 14.12
CA PHE A 135 7.02 5.44 13.18
C PHE A 135 5.63 5.35 13.83
N THR A 136 5.50 4.83 15.04
CA THR A 136 4.18 4.64 15.68
C THR A 136 3.86 5.75 16.67
N GLN A 137 2.56 6.07 16.79
CA GLN A 137 2.00 7.01 17.76
C GLN A 137 0.57 6.57 18.10
N ALA A 138 0.42 5.90 19.25
CA ALA A 138 -0.85 5.28 19.65
C ALA A 138 -1.98 6.29 19.86
N GLU A 139 -1.65 7.55 20.17
CA GLU A 139 -2.62 8.63 20.30
C GLU A 139 -3.18 9.13 18.96
N ARG A 140 -2.55 8.78 17.83
CA ARG A 140 -2.96 9.23 16.48
C ARG A 140 -3.67 8.16 15.67
N SER A 141 -3.26 6.91 15.83
CA SER A 141 -3.72 5.81 14.97
C SER A 141 -3.65 4.47 15.68
N PRO A 142 -4.53 3.50 15.33
CA PRO A 142 -4.45 2.14 15.83
C PRO A 142 -3.32 1.30 15.21
N TYR A 143 -2.66 1.78 14.14
CA TYR A 143 -1.55 1.06 13.48
C TYR A 143 -0.24 1.19 14.28
N VAL A 144 -0.15 0.48 15.41
CA VAL A 144 0.98 0.60 16.35
C VAL A 144 1.87 -0.63 16.43
N ASN A 145 1.44 -1.74 15.83
CA ASN A 145 2.18 -3.01 15.81
C ASN A 145 2.73 -3.26 14.41
N GLY A 146 3.84 -3.99 14.30
CA GLY A 146 4.43 -4.32 13.00
C GLY A 146 5.94 -4.24 13.00
N SER A 147 6.51 -3.82 11.88
CA SER A 147 7.95 -3.72 11.70
C SER A 147 8.34 -2.64 10.68
N ILE A 148 9.62 -2.31 10.67
CA ILE A 148 10.25 -1.63 9.53
C ILE A 148 11.36 -2.50 8.96
N THR A 149 11.47 -2.51 7.63
CA THR A 149 12.45 -3.28 6.89
C THR A 149 13.37 -2.31 6.12
N PRO A 150 14.65 -2.18 6.51
CA PRO A 150 15.59 -1.34 5.79
C PRO A 150 16.03 -2.02 4.48
N LEU A 151 15.68 -1.43 3.35
CA LEU A 151 15.96 -1.94 2.00
C LEU A 151 17.12 -1.18 1.36
N SER A 152 17.64 -1.61 0.19
CA SER A 152 18.73 -0.91 -0.50
C SER A 152 18.35 0.51 -0.96
N GLY A 153 19.34 1.39 -1.20
CA GLY A 153 19.13 2.69 -1.87
C GLY A 153 18.19 3.68 -1.15
N GLY A 154 18.34 3.88 0.15
CA GLY A 154 17.53 4.83 0.92
C GLY A 154 16.12 4.35 1.30
N TYR A 155 15.67 3.20 0.78
CA TYR A 155 14.31 2.72 1.00
C TYR A 155 14.11 2.07 2.38
N ILE A 156 12.97 2.34 3.00
CA ILE A 156 12.46 1.67 4.20
C ILE A 156 11.01 1.31 3.95
N LEU A 157 10.67 0.02 4.07
CA LEU A 157 9.29 -0.44 4.13
C LEU A 157 8.83 -0.42 5.60
N VAL A 158 7.68 0.15 5.87
CA VAL A 158 7.02 0.18 7.17
C VAL A 158 5.70 -0.56 7.01
N SER A 159 5.53 -1.66 7.73
CA SER A 159 4.34 -2.49 7.69
C SER A 159 3.74 -2.54 9.08
N LEU A 160 2.60 -1.87 9.24
CA LEU A 160 1.91 -1.71 10.53
C LEU A 160 0.52 -2.33 10.46
N TYR A 161 0.00 -2.75 11.61
CA TYR A 161 -1.35 -3.27 11.73
C TYR A 161 -1.99 -2.88 13.07
N SER A 162 -3.33 -2.83 13.05
CA SER A 162 -4.17 -2.72 14.24
C SER A 162 -4.57 -4.12 14.73
N MET A 163 -4.71 -4.28 16.05
CA MET A 163 -5.28 -5.48 16.67
C MET A 163 -6.79 -5.37 16.81
#